data_AF-A0A4V0ZK03-F1
#
_entry.id   AF-A0A4V0ZK03-F1
#
_cell.length_a   1.000
_cell.length_b   1.000
_cell.length_c   1.000
_cell.angle_alpha   90.00
_cell.angle_beta   90.00
_cell.angle_gamma   90.00
#
_symmetry.space_group_name_H-M   'P 1'
#
loop_
_entity.id
_entity.type
_entity.pdbx_description
1 polymer ?
#
loop_
_entity_poly.entity_id
_entity_poly.type
_entity_poly.pdbx_seq_one_letter_code
_entity_poly.pdbx_strand_id
1 'polypeptide(L)'
;MSAADEGSVAKLIEIAHPPTPRQRLSSWASRPPGRLYIPACVLVGLVLLYEDSVPGGHLPSFVIGMGGGALLAAMGALRLGIAVSIARPMILRYRLRWIAAPLIAAGAIALSLTDIPLQARVETSAAALRAVGDTARPATTAPLDTWAGLYPLKSVSVTEDGVTRYTVRGAGLLDASGLAYSREPLRTDVFLQGHGGVVYEHISGPWYSWTEY
;
A
#
# COMPACT_ATOMS: atom_id res chain seq x y z
N MET A 1 -31.78 18.66 42.28
CA MET A 1 -32.13 17.26 41.96
C MET A 1 -32.62 16.62 43.24
N SER A 2 -33.85 16.12 43.25
CA SER A 2 -34.48 15.52 44.44
C SER A 2 -33.98 14.08 44.62
N ALA A 3 -33.80 13.62 45.85
CA ALA A 3 -33.39 12.25 46.19
C ALA A 3 -34.32 11.16 45.62
N ALA A 4 -35.55 11.52 45.23
CA ALA A 4 -36.47 10.64 44.52
C ALA A 4 -36.01 10.28 43.09
N ASP A 5 -35.23 11.15 42.45
CA ASP A 5 -34.72 10.98 41.09
C ASP A 5 -33.53 9.98 41.07
N GLU A 6 -32.67 10.05 42.09
CA GLU A 6 -31.53 9.13 42.27
C GLU A 6 -31.99 7.68 42.56
N GLY A 7 -33.05 7.51 43.36
CA GLY A 7 -33.63 6.19 43.64
C GLY A 7 -34.33 5.55 42.43
N SER A 8 -34.89 6.37 41.53
CA SER A 8 -35.53 5.90 40.30
C SER A 8 -34.51 5.41 39.27
N VAL A 9 -33.38 6.12 39.12
CA VAL A 9 -32.28 5.70 38.23
C VAL A 9 -31.62 4.42 38.74
N ALA A 10 -31.41 4.29 40.05
CA ALA A 10 -30.86 3.09 40.66
C ALA A 10 -31.73 1.84 40.39
N LYS A 11 -33.06 1.95 40.53
CA LYS A 11 -34.01 0.88 40.20
C LYS A 11 -34.03 0.53 38.71
N LEU A 12 -33.87 1.52 37.83
CA LEU A 12 -33.82 1.28 36.38
C LEU A 12 -32.53 0.55 35.96
N ILE A 13 -31.41 0.80 36.64
CA ILE A 13 -30.14 0.09 36.42
C ILE A 13 -30.24 -1.36 36.94
N GLU A 14 -30.95 -1.58 38.04
CA GLU A 14 -31.17 -2.92 38.62
C GLU A 14 -32.04 -3.84 37.73
N ILE A 15 -32.98 -3.27 36.97
CA ILE A 15 -33.86 -4.01 36.05
C ILE A 15 -33.21 -4.21 34.66
N ALA A 16 -32.21 -3.39 34.33
CA ALA A 16 -31.53 -3.45 33.04
C ALA A 16 -30.64 -4.70 32.95
N HIS A 17 -31.15 -5.72 32.27
CA HIS A 17 -30.36 -6.90 31.95
C HIS A 17 -29.13 -6.49 31.15
N PRO A 18 -27.93 -7.02 31.47
CA PRO A 18 -26.73 -6.68 30.73
C PRO A 18 -26.93 -7.04 29.26
N PRO A 19 -26.53 -6.17 28.32
CA PRO A 19 -26.77 -6.40 26.91
C PRO A 19 -26.08 -7.69 26.46
N THR A 20 -26.84 -8.53 25.78
CA THR A 20 -26.35 -9.80 25.21
C THR A 20 -25.22 -9.53 24.21
N PRO A 21 -24.31 -10.50 23.96
CA PRO A 21 -23.22 -10.33 23.00
C PRO A 21 -23.70 -9.90 21.60
N ARG A 22 -24.84 -10.42 21.16
CA ARG A 22 -25.49 -10.07 19.89
C ARG A 22 -25.95 -8.61 19.87
N GLN A 23 -26.53 -8.11 20.96
CA GLN A 23 -26.96 -6.71 21.09
C GLN A 23 -25.75 -5.75 21.17
N ARG A 24 -24.67 -6.16 21.84
CA ARG A 24 -23.42 -5.39 21.85
C ARG A 24 -22.85 -5.29 20.44
N LEU A 25 -22.80 -6.39 19.70
CA LEU A 25 -22.31 -6.41 18.31
C LEU A 25 -23.17 -5.55 17.38
N SER A 26 -24.50 -5.66 17.45
CA SER A 26 -25.40 -4.87 16.60
C SER A 26 -25.35 -3.37 16.92
N SER A 27 -25.26 -3.00 18.20
CA SER A 27 -25.13 -1.60 18.63
C SER A 27 -23.78 -0.99 18.24
N TRP A 28 -22.70 -1.77 18.25
CA TRP A 28 -21.39 -1.34 17.76
C TRP A 28 -21.37 -1.20 16.23
N ALA A 29 -21.94 -2.16 15.51
CA ALA A 29 -21.93 -2.18 14.05
C ALA A 29 -22.84 -1.12 13.42
N SER A 30 -23.97 -0.79 14.04
CA SER A 30 -24.92 0.22 13.58
C SER A 30 -24.47 1.67 13.78
N ARG A 31 -23.45 1.89 14.62
CA ARG A 31 -22.82 3.22 14.77
C ARG A 31 -22.01 3.55 13.53
N PRO A 32 -22.05 4.81 13.03
CA PRO A 32 -21.27 5.21 11.88
C PRO A 32 -19.78 4.94 12.11
N PRO A 33 -19.01 4.67 11.04
CA PRO A 33 -17.57 4.43 11.15
C PRO A 33 -16.90 5.52 11.98
N GLY A 34 -16.14 5.08 12.99
CA GLY A 34 -15.54 5.96 13.98
C GLY A 34 -14.51 6.90 13.37
N ARG A 35 -14.16 7.97 14.10
CA ARG A 35 -13.17 8.97 13.66
C ARG A 35 -11.80 8.38 13.33
N LEU A 36 -11.46 7.21 13.87
CA LEU A 36 -10.19 6.52 13.64
C LEU A 36 -10.22 5.52 12.47
N TYR A 37 -11.39 5.04 12.06
CA TYR A 37 -11.47 4.00 11.01
C TYR A 37 -11.06 4.54 9.64
N ILE A 38 -11.59 5.71 9.26
CA ILE A 38 -11.27 6.30 7.96
C ILE A 38 -9.77 6.66 7.87
N PRO A 39 -9.15 7.34 8.86
CA PRO A 39 -7.70 7.54 8.85
C PRO A 39 -6.90 6.25 8.79
N ALA A 40 -7.33 5.18 9.47
CA ALA A 40 -6.66 3.88 9.39
C ALA A 40 -6.74 3.29 7.97
N CYS A 41 -7.89 3.38 7.29
CA CYS A 41 -8.03 2.97 5.90
C CYS A 41 -7.14 3.80 4.96
N VAL A 42 -7.05 5.11 5.17
CA VAL A 42 -6.14 5.98 4.40
C VAL A 42 -4.70 5.55 4.61
N LEU A 43 -4.27 5.35 5.86
CA LEU A 43 -2.90 4.96 6.18
C LEU A 43 -2.52 3.62 5.53
N VAL A 44 -3.39 2.62 5.64
CA VAL A 44 -3.16 1.31 5.00
C VAL A 44 -3.14 1.43 3.48
N GLY A 45 -4.03 2.23 2.89
CA GLY A 45 -4.00 2.51 1.46
C GLY A 45 -2.68 3.15 1.01
N LEU A 46 -2.15 4.10 1.78
CA LEU A 46 -0.85 4.71 1.51
C LEU A 46 0.31 3.73 1.64
N VAL A 47 0.26 2.81 2.61
CA VAL A 47 1.28 1.75 2.75
C VAL A 47 1.28 0.82 1.54
N LEU A 48 0.09 0.45 1.05
CA LEU A 48 -0.05 -0.38 -0.15
C LEU A 48 0.46 0.34 -1.40
N LEU A 49 0.12 1.63 -1.58
CA LEU A 49 0.64 2.43 -2.69
C LEU A 49 2.16 2.65 -2.61
N TYR A 50 2.71 2.75 -1.41
CA TYR A 50 4.16 2.79 -1.22
C TYR A 50 4.80 1.48 -1.66
N GLU A 51 4.22 0.34 -1.29
CA GLU A 51 4.70 -0.99 -1.65
C GLU A 51 4.69 -1.19 -3.18
N ASP A 52 3.59 -0.83 -3.84
CA ASP A 52 3.41 -0.85 -5.29
C ASP A 52 4.44 0.05 -6.03
N SER A 53 4.91 1.13 -5.38
CA SER A 53 5.94 2.02 -5.94
C SER A 53 7.39 1.51 -5.82
N VAL A 54 7.63 0.36 -5.17
CA VAL A 54 8.95 -0.24 -5.01
C VAL A 54 9.12 -1.38 -6.02
N PRO A 55 10.18 -1.37 -6.87
CA PRO A 55 10.40 -2.44 -7.83
C PRO A 55 10.57 -3.79 -7.14
N GLY A 56 9.88 -4.83 -7.62
CA GLY A 56 9.92 -6.19 -7.06
C GLY A 56 9.27 -6.36 -5.69
N GLY A 57 8.57 -5.33 -5.18
CA GLY A 57 7.86 -5.35 -3.90
C GLY A 57 8.75 -5.18 -2.68
N HIS A 58 8.13 -4.97 -1.51
CA HIS A 58 8.83 -4.82 -0.23
C HIS A 58 8.14 -5.66 0.86
N LEU A 59 8.71 -6.83 1.19
CA LEU A 59 8.05 -7.88 2.00
C LEU A 59 7.43 -7.39 3.32
N PRO A 60 8.13 -6.60 4.17
CA PRO A 60 7.53 -6.08 5.40
C PRO A 60 6.30 -5.19 5.15
N SER A 61 6.35 -4.36 4.12
CA SER A 61 5.28 -3.44 3.77
C SER A 61 4.08 -4.19 3.20
N PHE A 62 4.34 -5.23 2.41
CA PHE A 62 3.31 -6.11 1.85
C PHE A 62 2.51 -6.81 2.96
N VAL A 63 3.19 -7.41 3.94
CA VAL A 63 2.51 -8.09 5.06
C VAL A 63 1.67 -7.12 5.89
N ILE A 64 2.19 -5.92 6.18
CA ILE A 64 1.48 -4.89 6.95
C ILE A 64 0.29 -4.34 6.15
N GLY A 65 0.49 -4.02 4.87
CA GLY A 65 -0.52 -3.47 3.98
C GLY A 65 -1.65 -4.47 3.71
N MET A 66 -1.31 -5.70 3.32
CA MET A 66 -2.28 -6.75 3.02
C MET A 66 -2.99 -7.24 4.27
N GLY A 67 -2.26 -7.51 5.35
CA GLY A 67 -2.84 -7.96 6.62
C GLY A 67 -3.73 -6.90 7.26
N GLY A 68 -3.24 -5.65 7.32
CA GLY A 68 -4.03 -4.51 7.80
C GLY A 68 -5.25 -4.23 6.93
N GLY A 69 -5.07 -4.28 5.60
CA GLY A 69 -6.14 -4.08 4.62
C GLY A 69 -7.24 -5.12 4.73
N ALA A 70 -6.88 -6.41 4.77
CA ALA A 70 -7.82 -7.52 4.93
C ALA A 70 -8.62 -7.39 6.23
N LEU A 71 -7.98 -7.04 7.35
CA LEU A 71 -8.64 -6.86 8.64
C LEU A 71 -9.63 -5.68 8.59
N LEU A 72 -9.22 -4.54 8.05
CA LEU A 72 -10.09 -3.36 7.91
C LEU A 72 -11.26 -3.61 6.94
N ALA A 73 -11.03 -4.37 5.87
CA ALA A 73 -12.04 -4.77 4.90
C ALA A 73 -13.06 -5.74 5.53
N ALA A 74 -12.59 -6.77 6.23
CA ALA A 74 -13.45 -7.72 6.95
C ALA A 74 -14.30 -6.99 8.01
N MET A 75 -13.68 -6.10 8.78
CA MET A 75 -14.39 -5.27 9.75
C MET A 75 -15.42 -4.35 9.08
N GLY A 76 -15.07 -3.71 7.96
CA GLY A 76 -15.96 -2.86 7.19
C GLY A 76 -17.16 -3.62 6.62
N ALA A 77 -16.91 -4.78 6.00
CA ALA A 77 -17.92 -5.66 5.43
C ALA A 77 -18.88 -6.19 6.50
N LEU A 78 -18.36 -6.62 7.66
CA LEU A 78 -19.17 -7.06 8.79
C LEU A 78 -20.08 -5.93 9.30
N ARG A 79 -19.54 -4.71 9.47
CA ARG A 79 -20.33 -3.56 9.93
C ARG A 79 -21.38 -3.15 8.92
N LEU A 80 -21.03 -3.11 7.63
CA LEU A 80 -21.96 -2.77 6.56
C LEU A 80 -23.07 -3.80 6.44
N GLY A 81 -22.75 -5.09 6.48
CA GLY A 81 -23.74 -6.17 6.43
C GLY A 81 -24.78 -6.05 7.54
N ILE A 82 -24.32 -5.88 8.79
CA ILE A 82 -25.22 -5.71 9.95
C ILE A 82 -26.03 -4.41 9.84
N ALA A 83 -25.40 -3.31 9.41
CA ALA A 83 -26.08 -2.03 9.29
C ALA A 83 -27.14 -2.03 8.18
N VAL A 84 -26.92 -2.72 7.06
CA VAL A 84 -27.92 -2.87 5.98
C VAL A 84 -29.13 -3.69 6.44
N SER A 85 -28.92 -4.66 7.33
CA SER A 85 -30.00 -5.49 7.88
C SER A 85 -30.83 -4.79 8.97
N ILE A 86 -30.24 -3.91 9.79
CA ILE A 86 -30.89 -3.40 11.02
C ILE A 86 -31.01 -1.87 11.06
N ALA A 87 -30.14 -1.13 10.36
CA ALA A 87 -29.94 0.32 10.55
C ALA A 87 -29.93 1.13 9.24
N ARG A 88 -30.73 0.73 8.23
CA ARG A 88 -30.89 1.45 6.95
C ARG A 88 -31.06 2.98 7.06
N PRO A 89 -31.92 3.54 7.91
CA PRO A 89 -32.07 5.00 8.00
C PRO A 89 -30.80 5.70 8.50
N MET A 90 -30.00 5.03 9.33
CA MET A 90 -28.72 5.55 9.81
C MET A 90 -27.66 5.59 8.69
N ILE A 91 -27.69 4.62 7.78
CA ILE A 91 -26.81 4.59 6.59
C ILE A 91 -27.12 5.78 5.69
N LEU A 92 -28.40 6.05 5.40
CA LEU A 92 -28.80 7.17 4.54
C LEU A 92 -28.36 8.51 5.12
N ARG A 93 -28.51 8.71 6.44
CA ARG A 93 -28.07 9.94 7.12
C ARG A 93 -26.56 10.16 7.09
N TYR A 94 -25.77 9.08 7.13
CA TYR A 94 -24.30 9.15 7.18
C TYR A 94 -23.63 8.52 5.95
N ARG A 95 -24.26 8.59 4.77
CA ARG A 95 -23.84 7.90 3.54
C ARG A 95 -22.37 8.09 3.18
N LEU A 96 -21.85 9.31 3.33
CA LEU A 96 -20.47 9.65 3.00
C LEU A 96 -19.46 8.86 3.84
N ARG A 97 -19.76 8.62 5.12
CA ARG A 97 -18.85 7.88 6.02
C ARG A 97 -18.82 6.40 5.69
N TRP A 98 -19.94 5.86 5.21
CA TRP A 98 -20.06 4.46 4.80
C TRP A 98 -19.42 4.19 3.43
N ILE A 99 -19.48 5.15 2.51
CA ILE A 99 -18.91 5.02 1.16
C ILE A 99 -17.42 5.40 1.13
N ALA A 100 -16.92 6.18 2.10
CA ALA A 100 -15.52 6.62 2.15
C ALA A 100 -14.50 5.46 2.10
N ALA A 101 -14.66 4.43 2.93
CA ALA A 101 -13.71 3.31 2.95
C ALA A 101 -13.68 2.53 1.61
N PRO A 102 -14.82 2.14 1.01
CA PRO A 102 -14.85 1.58 -0.34
C PRO A 102 -14.21 2.50 -1.40
N LEU A 103 -14.45 3.81 -1.35
CA LEU A 103 -13.85 4.75 -2.29
C LEU A 103 -12.33 4.84 -2.12
N ILE A 104 -11.82 4.84 -0.88
CA ILE A 104 -10.38 4.82 -0.60
C ILE A 104 -9.76 3.54 -1.16
N ALA A 105 -10.39 2.39 -0.92
CA ALA A 105 -9.94 1.11 -1.44
C ALA A 105 -9.95 1.09 -2.99
N ALA A 106 -11.06 1.55 -3.61
CA ALA A 106 -11.17 1.63 -5.05
C ALA A 106 -10.12 2.59 -5.66
N GLY A 107 -9.87 3.73 -5.01
CA GLY A 107 -8.83 4.67 -5.42
C GLY A 107 -7.43 4.07 -5.33
N ALA A 108 -7.13 3.34 -4.25
CA ALA A 108 -5.84 2.65 -4.10
C ALA A 108 -5.65 1.57 -5.18
N ILE A 109 -6.69 0.77 -5.46
CA ILE A 109 -6.67 -0.24 -6.53
C ILE A 109 -6.47 0.42 -7.90
N ALA A 110 -7.22 1.48 -8.19
CA ALA A 110 -7.11 2.18 -9.48
C ALA A 110 -5.70 2.78 -9.68
N LEU A 111 -5.09 3.32 -8.63
CA LEU A 111 -3.73 3.85 -8.68
C LEU A 111 -2.69 2.73 -8.88
N SER A 112 -2.84 1.59 -8.21
CA SER A 112 -1.94 0.44 -8.39
C SER A 112 -2.05 -0.16 -9.80
N LEU A 113 -3.28 -0.34 -10.32
CA LEU A 113 -3.49 -0.88 -11.68
C LEU A 113 -2.97 0.01 -12.82
N THR A 114 -2.64 1.27 -12.53
CA THR A 114 -2.18 2.24 -13.54
C THR A 114 -0.69 2.55 -13.42
N ASP A 115 0.01 1.91 -12.48
CA ASP A 115 1.43 2.14 -12.18
C ASP A 115 1.80 3.63 -11.96
N ILE A 116 0.80 4.49 -11.72
CA ILE A 116 0.99 5.94 -11.57
C ILE A 116 1.95 6.25 -10.41
N PRO A 117 1.83 5.61 -9.23
CA PRO A 117 2.77 5.86 -8.13
C PRO A 117 4.21 5.52 -8.49
N LEU A 118 4.43 4.39 -9.18
CA LEU A 118 5.75 3.95 -9.61
C LEU A 118 6.34 4.90 -10.65
N GLN A 119 5.57 5.22 -11.70
CA GLN A 119 5.99 6.14 -12.76
C GLN A 119 6.34 7.51 -12.18
N ALA A 120 5.46 8.09 -11.34
CA ALA A 120 5.70 9.39 -10.72
C ALA A 120 6.97 9.39 -9.86
N ARG A 121 7.22 8.31 -9.10
CA ARG A 121 8.41 8.19 -8.25
C ARG A 121 9.69 8.06 -9.06
N VAL A 122 9.66 7.29 -10.16
CA VAL A 122 10.78 7.15 -11.09
C VAL A 122 11.06 8.46 -11.81
N GLU A 123 10.05 9.11 -12.39
CA GLU A 123 10.20 10.40 -13.07
C GLU A 123 10.80 11.48 -12.17
N THR A 124 10.30 11.57 -10.93
CA THR A 124 10.82 12.51 -9.92
C THR A 124 12.28 12.21 -9.56
N SER A 125 12.70 10.93 -9.64
CA SER A 125 14.05 10.49 -9.28
C SER A 125 15.00 10.38 -10.48
N ALA A 126 14.51 10.52 -11.71
CA ALA A 126 15.21 10.14 -12.94
C ALA A 126 16.51 10.93 -13.17
N ALA A 127 16.54 12.21 -12.79
CA ALA A 127 17.75 13.03 -12.91
C ALA A 127 18.84 12.57 -11.93
N ALA A 128 18.48 12.33 -10.66
CA ALA A 128 19.39 11.88 -9.63
C ALA A 128 19.93 10.46 -9.92
N LEU A 129 19.05 9.56 -10.36
CA LEU A 129 19.44 8.20 -10.75
C LEU A 129 20.45 8.22 -11.91
N ARG A 130 20.18 8.98 -12.97
CA ARG A 130 21.11 9.11 -14.11
C ARG A 130 22.46 9.69 -13.70
N ALA A 131 22.47 10.73 -12.85
CA ALA A 131 23.73 11.30 -12.35
C ALA A 131 24.58 10.26 -11.60
N VAL A 132 23.95 9.34 -10.87
CA VAL A 132 24.66 8.22 -10.25
C VAL A 132 25.12 7.21 -11.30
N GLY A 133 24.27 6.86 -12.27
CA GLY A 133 24.62 5.97 -13.38
C GLY A 133 25.83 6.44 -14.18
N ASP A 134 25.92 7.75 -14.44
CA ASP A 134 27.05 8.37 -15.17
C ASP A 134 28.40 8.22 -14.43
N THR A 135 28.39 7.96 -13.12
CA THR A 135 29.61 7.69 -12.34
C THR A 135 30.03 6.22 -12.36
N ALA A 136 29.14 5.31 -12.76
CA ALA A 136 29.43 3.89 -12.81
C ALA A 136 30.24 3.55 -14.07
N ARG A 137 31.22 2.66 -13.93
CA ARG A 137 32.01 2.18 -15.06
C ARG A 137 31.32 0.97 -15.72
N PRO A 138 31.39 0.83 -17.06
CA PRO A 138 30.91 -0.36 -17.76
C PRO A 138 31.48 -1.65 -17.16
N ALA A 139 30.66 -2.71 -17.10
CA ALA A 139 31.03 -4.03 -16.60
C ALA A 139 31.54 -4.08 -15.15
N THR A 140 31.16 -3.08 -14.32
CA THR A 140 31.48 -3.09 -12.89
C THR A 140 30.24 -2.84 -12.05
N THR A 141 30.19 -3.49 -10.88
CA THR A 141 29.20 -3.20 -9.83
C THR A 141 29.87 -2.33 -8.78
N ALA A 142 29.42 -1.08 -8.66
CA ALA A 142 29.86 -0.19 -7.59
C ALA A 142 28.88 -0.30 -6.41
N PRO A 143 29.33 -0.70 -5.21
CA PRO A 143 28.51 -0.60 -4.01
C PRO A 143 28.22 0.89 -3.75
N LEU A 144 26.98 1.20 -3.46
CA LEU A 144 26.52 2.57 -3.33
C LEU A 144 25.48 2.64 -2.21
N ASP A 145 25.94 2.94 -0.99
CA ASP A 145 25.06 3.03 0.18
C ASP A 145 24.51 4.45 0.36
N THR A 146 23.81 4.95 -0.66
CA THR A 146 23.29 6.33 -0.69
C THR A 146 21.89 6.41 -1.25
N TRP A 147 21.28 7.59 -1.17
CA TRP A 147 20.01 7.89 -1.79
C TRP A 147 20.20 8.53 -3.17
N ALA A 148 19.41 8.09 -4.14
CA ALA A 148 19.29 8.73 -5.44
C ALA A 148 17.82 9.11 -5.65
N GLY A 149 17.50 10.38 -5.46
CA GLY A 149 16.11 10.85 -5.45
C GLY A 149 15.33 10.21 -4.30
N LEU A 150 14.23 9.54 -4.62
CA LEU A 150 13.37 8.86 -3.65
C LEU A 150 13.73 7.38 -3.42
N TYR A 151 14.85 6.90 -3.98
CA TYR A 151 15.26 5.51 -3.85
C TYR A 151 16.54 5.36 -3.00
N PRO A 152 16.51 4.52 -1.95
CA PRO A 152 17.73 4.09 -1.30
C PRO A 152 18.42 3.07 -2.19
N LEU A 153 19.60 3.38 -2.69
CA LEU A 153 20.38 2.46 -3.51
C LEU A 153 21.28 1.58 -2.62
N LYS A 154 21.57 0.38 -3.11
CA LYS A 154 22.55 -0.57 -2.55
C LYS A 154 23.77 -0.67 -3.47
N SER A 155 23.54 -0.68 -4.77
CA SER A 155 24.58 -0.77 -5.79
C SER A 155 24.09 -0.26 -7.12
N VAL A 156 25.03 0.11 -7.98
CA VAL A 156 24.78 0.40 -9.39
C VAL A 156 25.71 -0.45 -10.24
N SER A 157 25.19 -1.05 -11.29
CA SER A 157 25.97 -1.80 -12.26
C SER A 157 25.59 -1.40 -13.68
N VAL A 158 26.56 -1.49 -14.60
CA VAL A 158 26.35 -1.24 -16.02
C VAL A 158 26.72 -2.51 -16.76
N THR A 159 25.77 -3.09 -17.49
CA THR A 159 25.99 -4.27 -18.31
C THR A 159 26.77 -3.93 -19.58
N GLU A 160 27.30 -4.94 -20.27
CA GLU A 160 28.12 -4.74 -21.47
C GLU A 160 27.35 -4.09 -22.63
N ASP A 161 26.04 -4.34 -22.72
CA ASP A 161 25.10 -3.72 -23.66
C ASP A 161 24.63 -2.31 -23.23
N GLY A 162 25.14 -1.79 -22.11
CA GLY A 162 24.92 -0.40 -21.68
C GLY A 162 23.67 -0.17 -20.82
N VAL A 163 23.00 -1.24 -20.35
CA VAL A 163 21.89 -1.11 -19.39
C VAL A 163 22.44 -0.78 -18.02
N THR A 164 21.97 0.33 -17.43
CA THR A 164 22.33 0.70 -16.07
C THR A 164 21.30 0.14 -15.10
N ARG A 165 21.73 -0.71 -14.17
CA ARG A 165 20.89 -1.29 -13.11
C ARG A 165 21.18 -0.62 -11.78
N TYR A 166 20.13 -0.20 -11.12
CA TYR A 166 20.13 0.38 -9.79
C TYR A 166 19.50 -0.64 -8.84
N THR A 167 20.29 -1.28 -8.00
CA THR A 167 19.75 -2.17 -6.96
C THR A 167 19.20 -1.32 -5.84
N VAL A 168 17.90 -1.45 -5.57
CA VAL A 168 17.23 -0.69 -4.52
C VAL A 168 17.31 -1.47 -3.21
N ARG A 169 17.63 -0.78 -2.11
CA ARG A 169 17.76 -1.41 -0.80
C ARG A 169 16.39 -1.86 -0.30
N GLY A 170 16.27 -3.14 0.03
CA GLY A 170 15.02 -3.75 0.53
C GLY A 170 13.97 -3.99 -0.55
N ALA A 171 14.29 -3.72 -1.82
CA ALA A 171 13.46 -4.09 -2.96
C ALA A 171 13.61 -5.58 -3.28
N GLY A 172 12.50 -6.21 -3.66
CA GLY A 172 12.40 -7.64 -3.88
C GLY A 172 11.82 -8.36 -2.66
N LEU A 173 10.95 -9.35 -2.93
CA LEU A 173 10.35 -10.17 -1.88
C LEU A 173 11.35 -11.17 -1.29
N LEU A 174 12.12 -11.85 -2.17
CA LEU A 174 13.08 -12.90 -1.82
C LEU A 174 14.45 -12.61 -2.44
N ASP A 175 14.46 -12.17 -3.69
CA ASP A 175 15.66 -11.91 -4.48
C ASP A 175 15.88 -10.42 -4.71
N ALA A 176 17.05 -10.04 -5.24
CA ALA A 176 17.35 -8.62 -5.46
C ALA A 176 16.46 -8.05 -6.57
N SER A 177 15.95 -6.85 -6.35
CA SER A 177 15.20 -6.09 -7.36
C SER A 177 15.63 -4.63 -7.40
N GLY A 178 15.27 -3.95 -8.47
CA GLY A 178 15.62 -2.55 -8.66
C GLY A 178 15.09 -1.94 -9.93
N LEU A 179 15.68 -0.80 -10.28
CA LEU A 179 15.36 -0.07 -11.50
C LEU A 179 16.44 -0.31 -12.54
N ALA A 180 16.07 -0.29 -13.81
CA ALA A 180 16.97 -0.33 -14.93
C ALA A 180 16.69 0.84 -15.87
N TYR A 181 17.75 1.40 -16.43
CA TYR A 181 17.71 2.42 -17.46
C TYR A 181 18.37 1.89 -18.72
N SER A 182 17.63 1.91 -19.84
CA SER A 182 18.15 1.54 -21.15
C SER A 182 17.68 2.56 -22.20
N ARG A 183 18.61 2.99 -23.06
CA ARG A 183 18.26 3.84 -24.21
C ARG A 183 17.61 3.04 -25.33
N GLU A 184 17.90 1.74 -25.39
CA GLU A 184 17.33 0.82 -26.36
C GLU A 184 16.19 0.01 -25.71
N PRO A 185 15.12 -0.29 -26.45
CA PRO A 185 14.03 -1.10 -25.91
C PRO A 185 14.52 -2.48 -25.47
N LEU A 186 14.28 -2.82 -24.20
CA LEU A 186 14.53 -4.15 -23.67
C LEU A 186 13.31 -5.05 -23.90
N ARG A 187 13.56 -6.35 -24.11
CA ARG A 187 12.49 -7.35 -24.08
C ARG A 187 12.05 -7.54 -22.63
N THR A 188 10.74 -7.48 -22.39
CA THR A 188 10.15 -7.70 -21.06
C THR A 188 9.76 -9.17 -20.88
N ASP A 189 9.57 -9.57 -19.63
CA ASP A 189 8.98 -10.88 -19.25
C ASP A 189 9.76 -12.10 -19.73
N VAL A 190 11.03 -11.89 -20.11
CA VAL A 190 11.94 -12.94 -20.58
C VAL A 190 13.32 -12.75 -19.98
N PHE A 191 14.02 -13.88 -19.76
CA PHE A 191 15.42 -13.85 -19.40
C PHE A 191 16.26 -13.38 -20.59
N LEU A 192 16.96 -12.26 -20.40
CA LEU A 192 17.93 -11.79 -21.39
C LEU A 192 19.26 -12.54 -21.20
N GLN A 193 19.80 -13.09 -22.29
CA GLN A 193 21.10 -13.76 -22.25
C GLN A 193 22.20 -12.77 -21.91
N GLY A 194 23.12 -13.14 -21.03
CA GLY A 194 24.19 -12.25 -20.55
C GLY A 194 23.78 -11.32 -19.39
N HIS A 195 22.49 -11.36 -18.98
CA HIS A 195 21.97 -10.47 -17.95
C HIS A 195 21.91 -11.10 -16.56
N GLY A 196 22.35 -12.35 -16.40
CA GLY A 196 22.49 -13.01 -15.09
C GLY A 196 21.17 -13.42 -14.45
N GLY A 197 20.24 -14.01 -15.22
CA GLY A 197 19.00 -14.55 -14.65
C GLY A 197 17.99 -13.49 -14.19
N VAL A 198 18.03 -12.29 -14.77
CA VAL A 198 17.05 -11.24 -14.47
C VAL A 198 15.95 -11.16 -15.51
N VAL A 199 14.77 -10.77 -15.06
CA VAL A 199 13.62 -10.40 -15.89
C VAL A 199 13.39 -8.90 -15.75
N TYR A 200 12.99 -8.26 -16.85
CA TYR A 200 12.66 -6.84 -16.90
C TYR A 200 11.17 -6.63 -17.13
N GLU A 201 10.60 -5.62 -16.49
CA GLU A 201 9.25 -5.13 -16.79
C GLU A 201 9.33 -3.65 -17.12
N HIS A 202 8.54 -3.20 -18.10
CA HIS A 202 8.57 -1.80 -18.54
C HIS A 202 7.80 -0.92 -17.57
N ILE A 203 8.37 0.23 -17.20
CA ILE A 203 7.70 1.22 -16.33
C ILE A 203 7.20 2.40 -17.16
N SER A 204 8.13 3.17 -17.72
CA SER A 204 7.83 4.35 -18.54
C SER A 204 9.07 4.81 -19.28
N GLY A 205 8.90 5.23 -20.54
CA GLY A 205 10.01 5.70 -21.37
C GLY A 205 11.21 4.72 -21.35
N PRO A 206 12.43 5.17 -21.00
CA PRO A 206 13.64 4.33 -20.94
C PRO A 206 13.80 3.56 -19.61
N TRP A 207 12.80 3.57 -18.72
CA TRP A 207 12.87 2.96 -17.40
C TRP A 207 12.14 1.61 -17.34
N TYR A 208 12.78 0.68 -16.65
CA TYR A 208 12.33 -0.68 -16.42
C TYR A 208 12.49 -1.03 -14.94
N SER A 209 11.67 -1.94 -14.42
CA SER A 209 12.00 -2.69 -13.21
C SER A 209 12.83 -3.91 -13.61
N TRP A 210 13.65 -4.42 -12.69
CA TRP A 210 14.28 -5.73 -12.88
C TRP A 210 14.21 -6.54 -11.60
N THR A 211 14.09 -7.85 -11.75
CA THR A 211 14.03 -8.81 -10.63
C THR A 211 14.91 -10.01 -10.96
N GLU A 212 15.72 -10.43 -10.00
CA GLU A 212 16.51 -11.66 -10.04
C GLU A 212 15.64 -12.88 -9.70
N TYR A 213 15.88 -14.02 -10.35
CA TYR A 213 15.17 -15.29 -10.16
C TYR A 213 16.14 -16.47 -9.99
#